data_AF-A0A1S3PQP9-F1
#
_entry.id   AF-A0A1S3PQP9-F1
#
_cell.length_a   1.000
_cell.length_b   1.000
_cell.length_c   1.000
_cell.angle_alpha   90.00
_cell.angle_beta   90.00
_cell.angle_gamma   90.00
#
_symmetry.space_group_name_H-M   'P 1'
#
loop_
_entity.id
_entity.type
_entity.pdbx_description
1 polymer ?
#
loop_
_entity_poly.entity_id
_entity_poly.type
_entity_poly.pdbx_seq_one_letter_code
_entity_poly.pdbx_strand_id
1 'polypeptide(L)'
;MDEENQRSTDYGSTYERMNDKVGSKTVLSYLYVCPSNKRKIMVLTDPEFESSVFISSDEGASYQKYRLSFYILSLLFHPTQEDWALAYSHDQKDGPLWTLNTRRQHNFVDMEHSQTT
;
A
#
# COMPACT_ATOMS: atom_id res chain seq x y z
N MET A 1 7.38 -21.50 4.61
CA MET A 1 7.90 -20.59 5.65
C MET A 1 6.77 -19.65 5.94
N ASP A 2 6.23 -19.67 7.15
CA ASP A 2 5.23 -18.67 7.55
C ASP A 2 5.98 -17.35 7.74
N GLU A 3 5.66 -16.35 6.92
CA GLU A 3 6.23 -15.01 7.04
C GLU A 3 5.69 -14.35 8.32
N GLU A 4 6.54 -14.20 9.34
CA GLU A 4 6.16 -13.60 10.61
C GLU A 4 6.49 -12.10 10.60
N ASN A 5 5.48 -11.27 10.37
CA ASN A 5 5.65 -9.82 10.32
C ASN A 5 5.72 -9.21 11.73
N GLN A 6 6.76 -8.42 12.01
CA GLN A 6 7.03 -7.85 13.34
C GLN A 6 7.33 -6.34 13.25
N ARG A 7 6.92 -5.58 14.27
CA ARG A 7 7.14 -4.13 14.38
C ARG A 7 7.84 -3.80 15.69
N SER A 8 8.84 -2.92 15.63
CA SER A 8 9.43 -2.29 16.82
C SER A 8 9.09 -0.80 16.86
N THR A 9 8.99 -0.24 18.07
CA THR A 9 8.84 1.20 18.32
C THR A 9 9.95 1.77 19.20
N ASP A 10 10.94 0.95 19.55
CA ASP A 10 12.00 1.23 20.51
C ASP A 10 13.39 0.86 19.95
N TYR A 11 13.58 1.16 18.66
CA TYR A 11 14.83 0.93 17.94
C TYR A 11 15.29 -0.53 17.90
N GLY A 12 14.34 -1.47 17.91
CA GLY A 12 14.61 -2.90 17.82
C GLY A 12 14.86 -3.58 19.17
N SER A 13 14.53 -2.93 20.29
CA SER A 13 14.68 -3.53 21.62
C SER A 13 13.55 -4.53 21.92
N THR A 14 12.34 -4.23 21.46
CA THR A 14 11.17 -5.11 21.53
C THR A 14 10.42 -5.15 20.19
N TYR A 15 9.72 -6.27 19.97
CA TYR A 15 8.96 -6.53 18.75
C TYR A 15 7.54 -6.97 19.07
N GLU A 16 6.58 -6.38 18.38
CA GLU A 16 5.16 -6.76 18.41
C GLU A 16 4.82 -7.49 17.11
N ARG A 17 4.11 -8.63 17.21
CA ARG A 17 3.58 -9.34 16.04
C ARG A 17 2.51 -8.49 15.36
N MET A 18 2.57 -8.41 14.04
CA MET A 18 1.60 -7.64 13.25
C MET A 18 0.43 -8.49 12.72
N ASN A 19 0.44 -9.82 12.89
CA ASN A 19 -0.58 -10.71 12.34
C ASN A 19 -2.02 -10.34 12.76
N ASP A 20 -2.22 -9.79 13.95
CA ASP A 20 -3.54 -9.35 14.42
C ASP A 20 -4.01 -8.04 13.76
N LYS A 21 -3.07 -7.25 13.19
CA LYS A 21 -3.34 -5.92 12.61
C LYS A 21 -3.58 -5.97 11.11
N VAL A 22 -2.90 -6.88 10.40
CA VAL A 22 -3.02 -7.07 8.94
C VAL A 22 -3.85 -8.31 8.59
N GLY A 23 -4.05 -9.23 9.53
CA GLY A 23 -4.77 -10.49 9.34
C GLY A 23 -3.81 -11.67 9.28
N SER A 24 -4.18 -12.78 9.94
CA SER A 24 -3.32 -13.95 10.18
C SER A 24 -2.96 -14.79 8.94
N LYS A 25 -3.42 -14.40 7.75
CA LYS A 25 -3.16 -15.09 6.47
C LYS A 25 -2.51 -14.19 5.42
N THR A 26 -2.13 -12.97 5.79
CA THR A 26 -1.67 -11.98 4.82
C THR A 26 -0.17 -12.13 4.62
N VAL A 27 0.23 -12.62 3.45
CA VAL A 27 1.62 -12.60 2.97
C VAL A 27 1.92 -11.19 2.46
N LEU A 28 3.02 -10.58 2.94
CA LEU A 28 3.36 -9.20 2.64
C LEU A 28 4.47 -9.15 1.60
N SER A 29 4.24 -8.48 0.48
CA SER A 29 5.27 -8.40 -0.56
C SER A 29 6.13 -7.14 -0.44
N TYR A 30 5.51 -5.98 -0.22
CA TYR A 30 6.22 -4.70 -0.25
C TYR A 30 5.69 -3.73 0.80
N LEU A 31 6.61 -2.96 1.40
CA LEU A 31 6.31 -1.88 2.33
C LEU A 31 6.88 -0.56 1.80
N TYR A 32 6.05 0.47 1.82
CA TYR A 32 6.40 1.82 1.38
C TYR A 32 6.15 2.81 2.52
N VAL A 33 7.11 3.71 2.74
CA VAL A 33 6.99 4.83 3.68
C VAL A 33 6.90 6.13 2.89
N CYS A 34 5.91 6.96 3.20
CA CYS A 34 5.73 8.22 2.50
C CYS A 34 6.95 9.14 2.71
N PRO A 35 7.49 9.76 1.64
CA PRO A 35 8.67 10.61 1.73
C PRO A 35 8.41 11.87 2.57
N SER A 36 7.23 12.48 2.42
CA SER A 36 6.82 13.72 3.10
C SER A 36 6.19 13.49 4.48
N ASN A 37 5.72 12.28 4.79
CA ASN A 37 5.14 11.93 6.09
C ASN A 37 5.54 10.52 6.52
N LYS A 38 6.56 10.40 7.38
CA LYS A 38 7.10 9.11 7.84
C LYS A 38 6.11 8.24 8.63
N ARG A 39 5.01 8.84 9.10
CA ARG A 39 3.95 8.12 9.82
C ARG A 39 3.03 7.35 8.88
N LYS A 40 3.05 7.70 7.59
CA LYS A 40 2.20 7.08 6.57
C LYS A 40 2.93 5.93 5.91
N ILE A 41 2.35 4.74 6.06
CA ILE A 41 2.90 3.48 5.58
C ILE A 41 1.86 2.79 4.70
N MET A 42 2.30 2.30 3.55
CA MET A 42 1.48 1.46 2.67
C MET A 42 2.13 0.10 2.54
N VAL A 43 1.35 -0.95 2.73
CA VAL A 43 1.81 -2.34 2.64
C VAL A 43 0.98 -3.05 1.58
N LEU A 44 1.66 -3.67 0.61
CA LEU A 44 1.05 -4.48 -0.44
C LEU A 44 1.06 -5.95 -0.04
N THR A 45 -0.04 -6.62 -0.32
CA THR A 45 -0.15 -8.08 -0.18
C THR A 45 0.33 -8.79 -1.42
N ASP A 46 0.71 -10.05 -1.23
CA ASP A 46 1.07 -10.91 -2.36
C ASP A 46 -0.14 -11.14 -3.28
N PRO A 47 -0.06 -10.70 -4.55
CA PRO A 47 -1.16 -10.82 -5.50
C PRO A 47 -1.56 -12.28 -5.79
N GLU A 48 -0.68 -13.26 -5.55
CA GLU A 48 -1.01 -14.68 -5.70
C GLU A 48 -2.06 -15.14 -4.67
N PHE A 49 -2.14 -14.46 -3.52
CA PHE A 49 -3.08 -14.78 -2.44
C PHE A 49 -4.25 -13.80 -2.39
N GLU A 50 -3.94 -12.51 -2.39
CA GLU A 50 -4.94 -11.44 -2.32
C GLU A 50 -4.35 -10.15 -2.89
N SER A 51 -5.09 -9.45 -3.76
CA SER A 51 -4.70 -8.10 -4.16
C SER A 51 -5.33 -7.07 -3.22
N SER A 52 -4.53 -6.52 -2.31
CA SER A 52 -4.96 -5.52 -1.33
C SER A 52 -3.80 -4.58 -0.97
N VAL A 53 -4.17 -3.37 -0.57
CA VAL A 53 -3.26 -2.42 0.06
C VAL A 53 -3.73 -2.13 1.48
N PHE A 54 -2.82 -2.21 2.43
CA PHE A 54 -3.03 -1.76 3.80
C PHE A 54 -2.41 -0.38 3.97
N ILE A 55 -3.18 0.55 4.49
CA ILE A 55 -2.73 1.92 4.71
C ILE A 55 -2.75 2.21 6.21
N SER A 56 -1.60 2.64 6.73
CA SER A 56 -1.45 3.20 8.07
C SER A 56 -1.11 4.68 7.97
N SER A 57 -1.62 5.46 8.92
CA SER A 57 -1.26 6.88 9.12
C SER A 57 -0.65 7.13 10.50
N ASP A 58 -0.31 6.06 11.22
CA ASP A 58 0.11 6.05 12.62
C ASP A 58 1.32 5.13 12.85
N GLU A 59 2.26 5.09 11.90
CA GLU A 59 3.52 4.33 12.00
C GLU A 59 3.27 2.82 12.16
N GLY A 60 2.25 2.31 11.49
CA GLY A 60 1.86 0.90 11.52
C GLY A 60 1.23 0.47 12.84
N ALA A 61 0.75 1.40 13.66
CA ALA A 61 0.00 1.06 14.87
C ALA A 61 -1.36 0.45 14.52
N SER A 62 -2.02 0.96 13.48
CA SER A 62 -3.24 0.43 12.88
C SER A 62 -3.21 0.47 11.35
N TYR A 63 -4.00 -0.39 10.71
CA TYR A 63 -4.09 -0.46 9.25
C TYR A 63 -5.55 -0.48 8.78
N GLN A 64 -5.82 0.21 7.68
CA GLN A 64 -7.05 0.08 6.92
C GLN A 64 -6.77 -0.74 5.66
N LYS A 65 -7.53 -1.81 5.47
CA LYS A 65 -7.41 -2.71 4.32
C LYS A 65 -8.29 -2.25 3.18
N TYR A 66 -7.73 -2.19 1.98
CA TYR A 66 -8.46 -1.92 0.76
C TYR A 66 -8.17 -2.99 -0.27
N ARG A 67 -9.24 -3.65 -0.72
CA ARG A 67 -9.16 -4.67 -1.76
C ARG A 67 -9.09 -4.02 -3.13
N LEU A 68 -8.21 -4.54 -3.98
CA LEU A 68 -7.96 -4.03 -5.32
C LEU A 68 -8.57 -4.98 -6.35
N SER A 69 -9.05 -4.43 -7.47
CA SER A 69 -9.55 -5.19 -8.61
C SER A 69 -8.43 -5.60 -9.60
N PHE A 70 -7.22 -5.11 -9.39
CA PHE A 70 -6.04 -5.34 -10.23
C PHE A 70 -4.81 -5.54 -9.33
N TYR A 71 -3.68 -5.93 -9.92
CA TYR A 71 -2.44 -6.21 -9.19
C TYR A 71 -1.47 -5.03 -9.23
N ILE A 72 -0.96 -4.62 -8.07
CA ILE A 72 0.10 -3.59 -7.98
C ILE A 72 1.45 -4.29 -7.88
N LEU A 73 2.33 -4.03 -8.83
CA LEU A 73 3.72 -4.49 -8.81
C LEU A 73 4.64 -3.52 -8.07
N SER A 74 4.39 -2.22 -8.23
CA SER A 74 5.20 -1.18 -7.59
C SER A 74 4.37 0.06 -7.32
N LEU A 75 4.71 0.76 -6.24
CA LEU A 75 4.08 2.00 -5.83
C LEU A 75 5.13 3.10 -5.68
N LEU A 76 4.79 4.30 -6.12
CA LEU A 76 5.62 5.48 -6.00
C LEU A 76 4.82 6.62 -5.37
N PHE A 77 5.19 7.03 -4.17
CA PHE A 77 4.58 8.20 -3.54
C PHE A 77 4.91 9.49 -4.28
N HIS A 78 3.96 10.43 -4.31
CA HIS A 78 4.24 11.79 -4.74
C HIS A 78 5.25 12.43 -3.75
N PRO A 79 6.29 13.14 -4.23
CA PRO A 79 7.38 13.62 -3.37
C PRO A 79 6.92 14.64 -2.31
N THR A 80 5.87 15.41 -2.60
CA THR A 80 5.37 16.48 -1.72
C THR A 80 3.93 16.31 -1.25
N GLN A 81 3.13 15.45 -1.91
CA GLN A 81 1.70 15.30 -1.61
C GLN A 81 1.48 13.95 -0.95
N GLU A 82 1.34 13.93 0.37
CA GLU A 82 1.31 12.69 1.16
C GLU A 82 0.14 11.75 0.80
N ASP A 83 -0.92 12.28 0.18
CA ASP A 83 -2.11 11.50 -0.14
C ASP A 83 -2.07 10.81 -1.49
N TRP A 84 -1.09 11.13 -2.32
CA TRP A 84 -1.01 10.68 -3.70
C TRP A 84 0.13 9.69 -3.90
N ALA A 85 -0.16 8.63 -4.65
CA ALA A 85 0.82 7.70 -5.15
C ALA A 85 0.48 7.25 -6.57
N LEU A 86 1.50 6.83 -7.31
CA LEU A 86 1.37 6.17 -8.60
C LEU A 86 1.57 4.67 -8.38
N ALA A 87 0.62 3.85 -8.82
CA ALA A 87 0.69 2.40 -8.76
C ALA A 87 0.87 1.85 -10.17
N TYR A 88 1.88 1.01 -10.35
CA TYR A 88 2.13 0.29 -11.59
C TYR A 88 1.52 -1.10 -11.53
N SER A 89 0.77 -1.46 -12.57
CA SER A 89 0.16 -2.78 -12.76
C SER A 89 0.70 -3.46 -14.01
N HIS A 90 0.75 -4.80 -13.99
CA HIS A 90 1.01 -5.58 -15.20
C HIS A 90 -0.26 -5.85 -16.02
N ASP A 91 -1.44 -5.58 -15.44
CA ASP A 91 -2.71 -5.84 -16.13
C ASP A 91 -2.86 -4.87 -17.30
N GLN A 92 -2.85 -5.41 -18.52
CA GLN A 92 -2.81 -4.62 -19.75
C GLN A 92 -4.18 -4.06 -20.13
N LYS A 93 -5.26 -4.46 -19.44
CA LYS A 93 -6.62 -4.18 -19.88
C LYS A 93 -7.00 -2.70 -19.76
N ASP A 94 -6.55 -2.04 -18.69
CA ASP A 94 -6.95 -0.67 -18.32
C ASP A 94 -5.72 0.25 -18.16
N GLY A 95 -4.60 -0.11 -18.79
CA GLY A 95 -3.35 0.64 -18.73
C GLY A 95 -2.44 0.28 -17.54
N PRO A 96 -1.12 0.48 -17.68
CA PRO A 96 -0.16 0.03 -16.68
C PRO A 96 -0.03 0.96 -15.47
N LEU A 97 -0.60 2.17 -15.49
CA LEU A 97 -0.34 3.21 -14.49
C LEU A 97 -1.64 3.78 -13.93
N TRP A 98 -1.77 3.67 -12.60
CA TRP A 98 -2.94 4.10 -11.85
C TRP A 98 -2.57 5.13 -10.80
N THR A 99 -3.32 6.22 -10.68
CA THR A 99 -3.14 7.14 -9.55
C THR A 99 -3.97 6.70 -8.35
N LEU A 100 -3.37 6.71 -7.16
CA LEU A 100 -3.99 6.34 -5.90
C LEU A 100 -4.07 7.56 -4.97
N ASN A 101 -5.29 7.93 -4.58
CA ASN A 101 -5.53 8.89 -3.51
C ASN A 101 -5.98 8.16 -2.22
N THR A 102 -5.12 8.23 -1.21
CA THR A 102 -5.31 7.53 0.08
C THR A 102 -6.37 8.17 1.01
N ARG A 103 -6.88 9.37 0.71
CA ARG A 103 -7.96 10.04 1.48
C ARG A 103 -9.33 9.98 0.81
N ARG A 104 -9.39 10.02 -0.53
CA ARG A 104 -10.65 10.02 -1.29
C ARG A 104 -10.90 8.65 -1.89
N GLN A 105 -11.56 7.77 -1.13
CA GLN A 105 -12.32 6.60 -1.62
C GLN A 105 -11.73 5.88 -2.85
N HIS A 106 -10.39 5.71 -2.92
CA HIS A 106 -9.71 4.72 -3.76
C HIS A 106 -10.12 4.72 -5.23
N ASN A 107 -10.31 5.91 -5.82
CA ASN A 107 -10.48 6.02 -7.27
C ASN A 107 -9.11 5.84 -7.92
N PHE A 108 -8.83 4.61 -8.37
CA PHE A 108 -7.76 4.36 -9.31
C PHE A 108 -8.17 4.98 -10.64
N VAL A 109 -7.54 6.10 -10.97
CA VAL A 109 -7.76 6.77 -12.25
C VAL A 109 -6.63 6.34 -13.17
N ASP A 110 -6.99 5.69 -14.27
CA ASP A 110 -6.12 5.42 -15.40
C ASP A 110 -5.62 6.75 -15.98
N MET A 111 -4.31 6.84 -16.21
CA MET A 111 -3.67 8.03 -16.75
C MET A 111 -4.00 8.26 -18.24
N GLU A 112 -4.52 7.27 -18.98
CA GLU A 112 -4.86 7.44 -20.41
C GLU A 112 -5.95 8.50 -20.66
N HIS A 113 -6.81 8.79 -19.68
CA HIS A 113 -7.95 9.69 -19.89
C HIS A 113 -7.72 11.15 -19.42
N SER A 114 -6.50 11.54 -19.04
CA SER A 114 -6.20 12.92 -18.62
C SER A 114 -5.81 13.88 -19.76
N GLN A 115 -6.24 13.60 -20.99
CA GLN A 115 -6.22 14.55 -22.09
C GLN A 115 -7.65 14.87 -22.53
N THR A 116 -8.32 15.81 -21.83
CA THR A 116 -9.27 16.82 -22.37
C THR A 116 -10.19 17.35 -21.26
N THR A 117 -9.93 18.57 -20.80
CA THR A 117 -10.81 19.76 -20.92
C THR A 117 -10.11 20.95 -20.28
#